data_AF-W5M1M8-F1
#
_entry.id   AF-W5M1M8-F1
#
_cell.length_a   1.000
_cell.length_b   1.000
_cell.length_c   1.000
_cell.angle_alpha   90.00
_cell.angle_beta   90.00
_cell.angle_gamma   90.00
#
_symmetry.space_group_name_H-M   'P 1'
#
loop_
_entity.id
_entity.type
_entity.pdbx_description
1 polymer ?
#
loop_
_entity_poly.entity_id
_entity_poly.type
_entity_poly.pdbx_seq_one_letter_code
_entity_poly.pdbx_strand_id
1 'polypeptide(L)'
;NSSTRESRVMAQMEINGGASPPKKPGKGQSAADQDMITGLINKALQAKEFAYCPYSNFRVGAALMTNDGRVFTGCNVENACYNLGVCAERTAILKAVSEGYESFRAIAVSSDLQDQFISPCGACRQVMREFGTGWDVFLTKVDGSYVRMTVDELLPMSFGPDDLKKKKVFSLQNGHEVSTQFYTHSPCEAGENNN
;
A
#
# COMPACT_ATOMS: atom_id res chain seq x y z
N ASN A 1 7.49 -35.83 -33.76
CA ASN A 1 8.57 -35.58 -32.79
C ASN A 1 8.20 -34.44 -31.81
N SER A 2 6.96 -34.48 -31.31
CA SER A 2 6.32 -33.43 -30.51
C SER A 2 6.30 -33.73 -29.01
N SER A 3 6.76 -34.90 -28.56
CA SER A 3 6.65 -35.35 -27.16
C SER A 3 7.80 -34.92 -26.25
N THR A 4 8.79 -34.16 -26.74
CA THR A 4 9.99 -33.78 -25.97
C THR A 4 10.04 -32.32 -25.52
N ARG A 5 9.12 -31.47 -26.00
CA ARG A 5 9.08 -30.04 -25.65
C ARG A 5 8.11 -29.74 -24.51
N GLU A 6 6.95 -30.40 -24.46
CA GLU A 6 5.99 -30.28 -23.35
C GLU A 6 6.52 -30.89 -22.05
N SER A 7 7.22 -32.02 -22.16
CA SER A 7 7.86 -32.70 -21.02
C SER A 7 9.00 -31.90 -20.39
N ARG A 8 9.63 -30.97 -21.13
CA ARG A 8 10.65 -30.04 -20.60
C ARG A 8 10.06 -28.80 -19.91
N VAL A 9 8.86 -28.37 -20.30
CA VAL A 9 8.18 -27.23 -19.63
C VAL A 9 7.61 -27.67 -18.28
N MET A 10 7.10 -28.90 -18.20
CA MET A 10 6.60 -29.47 -16.94
C MET A 10 7.71 -29.69 -15.90
N ALA A 11 8.91 -30.13 -16.33
CA ALA A 11 10.03 -30.41 -15.42
C ALA A 11 10.68 -29.15 -14.81
N GLN A 12 10.44 -27.95 -15.35
CA GLN A 12 10.98 -26.70 -14.82
C GLN A 12 10.05 -26.05 -13.77
N MET A 13 8.81 -26.51 -13.65
CA MET A 13 7.82 -25.97 -12.70
C MET A 13 7.91 -26.57 -11.29
N GLU A 14 8.69 -27.64 -11.09
CA GLU A 14 8.73 -28.37 -9.81
C GLU A 14 9.82 -27.88 -8.82
N ILE A 15 10.58 -26.81 -9.13
CA ILE A 15 11.73 -26.40 -8.29
C ILE A 15 11.50 -25.14 -7.42
N ASN A 16 10.42 -24.37 -7.63
CA ASN A 16 10.17 -23.19 -6.78
C ASN A 16 8.90 -23.38 -5.93
N GLY A 17 9.12 -23.81 -4.69
CA GLY A 17 8.09 -23.95 -3.68
C GLY A 17 7.37 -22.64 -3.36
N GLY A 18 6.08 -22.79 -3.03
CA GLY A 18 5.40 -21.88 -2.11
C GLY A 18 4.78 -20.61 -2.69
N ALA A 19 4.07 -20.69 -3.81
CA ALA A 19 3.01 -19.73 -4.10
C ALA A 19 1.71 -20.48 -4.33
N SER A 20 0.76 -20.34 -3.40
CA SER A 20 -0.60 -20.83 -3.64
C SER A 20 -1.15 -20.21 -4.93
N PRO A 21 -1.88 -20.98 -5.76
CA PRO A 21 -2.46 -20.45 -6.98
C PRO A 21 -3.37 -19.25 -6.66
N PRO A 22 -3.47 -18.25 -7.56
CA PRO A 22 -4.34 -17.11 -7.37
C PRO A 22 -5.77 -17.61 -7.13
N LYS A 23 -6.35 -17.25 -5.97
CA LYS A 23 -7.74 -17.56 -5.67
C LYS A 23 -8.60 -16.99 -6.80
N LYS A 24 -9.39 -17.84 -7.45
CA LYS A 24 -10.41 -17.45 -8.45
C LYS A 24 -11.28 -16.31 -7.88
N PRO A 25 -11.83 -15.40 -8.72
CA PRO A 25 -12.74 -14.35 -8.25
C PRO A 25 -13.84 -15.00 -7.41
N GLY A 26 -13.99 -14.48 -6.18
CA GLY A 26 -14.81 -15.10 -5.15
C GLY A 26 -16.25 -15.31 -5.63
N LYS A 27 -16.73 -16.55 -5.54
CA LYS A 27 -18.17 -16.85 -5.67
C LYS A 27 -18.93 -16.06 -4.59
N GLY A 28 -19.63 -14.99 -4.97
CA GLY A 28 -20.51 -14.25 -4.06
C GLY A 28 -20.53 -12.72 -4.16
N GLN A 29 -19.85 -12.09 -5.12
CA GLN A 29 -19.89 -10.62 -5.28
C GLN A 29 -21.10 -10.18 -6.12
N SER A 30 -21.81 -9.14 -5.67
CA SER A 30 -22.96 -8.58 -6.41
C SER A 30 -22.49 -7.93 -7.72
N ALA A 31 -23.37 -7.80 -8.71
CA ALA A 31 -23.03 -7.15 -9.97
C ALA A 31 -22.54 -5.70 -9.76
N ALA A 32 -23.17 -4.97 -8.84
CA ALA A 32 -22.77 -3.61 -8.48
C ALA A 32 -21.37 -3.54 -7.86
N ASP A 33 -20.98 -4.55 -7.05
CA ASP A 33 -19.63 -4.62 -6.50
C ASP A 33 -18.59 -4.87 -7.60
N GLN A 34 -18.91 -5.72 -8.59
CA GLN A 34 -18.02 -5.93 -9.73
C GLN A 34 -17.83 -4.66 -10.56
N ASP A 35 -18.91 -3.95 -10.86
CA ASP A 35 -18.85 -2.69 -11.62
C ASP A 35 -17.98 -1.64 -10.90
N MET A 36 -18.11 -1.57 -9.57
CA MET A 36 -17.27 -0.70 -8.74
C MET A 36 -15.78 -1.08 -8.84
N ILE A 37 -15.46 -2.36 -8.68
CA ILE A 37 -14.08 -2.87 -8.73
C ILE A 37 -13.48 -2.60 -10.11
N THR A 38 -14.19 -2.95 -11.19
CA THR A 38 -13.75 -2.69 -12.56
C THR A 38 -13.55 -1.21 -12.81
N GLY A 39 -14.46 -0.36 -12.32
CA GLY A 39 -14.32 1.10 -12.39
C GLY A 39 -13.07 1.62 -11.68
N LEU A 40 -12.75 1.08 -10.50
CA LEU A 40 -11.58 1.47 -9.73
C LEU A 40 -10.27 1.02 -10.41
N ILE A 41 -10.23 -0.22 -10.93
CA ILE A 41 -9.08 -0.75 -11.67
C ILE A 41 -8.84 0.06 -12.95
N ASN A 42 -9.88 0.41 -13.69
CA ASN A 42 -9.76 1.23 -14.90
C ASN A 42 -9.17 2.62 -14.58
N LYS A 43 -9.55 3.22 -13.45
CA LYS A 43 -8.97 4.49 -13.01
C LYS A 43 -7.50 4.35 -12.62
N ALA A 44 -7.09 3.24 -11.99
CA ALA A 44 -5.69 2.98 -11.68
C ALA A 44 -4.86 2.78 -12.96
N LEU A 45 -5.39 2.04 -13.94
CA LEU A 45 -4.77 1.86 -15.27
C LEU A 45 -4.61 3.20 -15.99
N GLN A 46 -5.60 4.09 -15.95
CA GLN A 46 -5.49 5.43 -16.55
C GLN A 46 -4.50 6.32 -15.80
N ALA A 47 -4.43 6.22 -14.47
CA ALA A 47 -3.56 7.05 -13.66
C ALA A 47 -2.06 6.84 -13.98
N LYS A 48 -1.65 5.64 -14.41
CA LYS A 48 -0.25 5.35 -14.74
C LYS A 48 0.26 6.15 -15.94
N GLU A 49 -0.61 6.65 -16.81
CA GLU A 49 -0.23 7.48 -17.96
C GLU A 49 0.36 8.83 -17.53
N PHE A 50 0.14 9.24 -16.28
CA PHE A 50 0.71 10.47 -15.69
C PHE A 50 2.01 10.22 -14.93
N ALA A 51 2.50 8.99 -14.86
CA ALA A 51 3.70 8.65 -14.11
C ALA A 51 4.92 9.41 -14.64
N TYR A 52 5.66 10.04 -13.73
CA TYR A 52 6.98 10.60 -14.02
C TYR A 52 8.02 9.59 -13.56
N CYS A 53 8.50 8.75 -14.47
CA CYS A 53 9.47 7.70 -14.15
C CYS A 53 10.58 7.56 -15.19
N PRO A 54 11.34 8.62 -15.48
CA PRO A 54 12.37 8.59 -16.52
C PRO A 54 13.55 7.68 -16.16
N TYR A 55 13.71 7.30 -14.89
CA TYR A 55 14.85 6.51 -14.43
C TYR A 55 14.55 5.02 -14.52
N SER A 56 13.42 4.57 -13.96
CA SER A 56 13.03 3.15 -14.03
C SER A 56 12.30 2.78 -15.32
N ASN A 57 11.63 3.73 -15.97
CA ASN A 57 10.64 3.49 -17.02
C ASN A 57 9.54 2.50 -16.58
N PHE A 58 9.26 2.44 -15.27
CA PHE A 58 8.27 1.55 -14.68
C PHE A 58 7.08 2.36 -14.16
N ARG A 59 6.01 2.43 -14.97
CA ARG A 59 4.82 3.21 -14.64
C ARG A 59 3.92 2.44 -13.69
N VAL A 60 3.48 3.12 -12.65
CA VAL A 60 2.52 2.61 -11.67
C VAL A 60 1.43 3.67 -11.48
N GLY A 61 0.18 3.22 -11.54
CA GLY A 61 -1.00 4.01 -11.23
C GLY A 61 -1.76 3.42 -10.06
N ALA A 62 -2.43 4.26 -9.29
CA ALA A 62 -3.28 3.85 -8.19
C ALA A 62 -4.58 4.65 -8.19
N ALA A 63 -5.66 4.02 -7.75
CA ALA A 63 -6.95 4.67 -7.54
C ALA A 63 -7.52 4.25 -6.18
N LEU A 64 -7.69 5.22 -5.29
CA LEU A 64 -8.17 5.07 -3.92
C LEU A 64 -9.64 5.50 -3.85
N MET A 65 -10.49 4.62 -3.34
CA MET A 65 -11.89 4.88 -3.05
C MET A 65 -12.08 5.09 -1.54
N THR A 66 -12.73 6.19 -1.21
CA THR A 66 -13.17 6.54 0.15
C THR A 66 -14.51 5.88 0.48
N ASN A 67 -14.88 5.85 1.76
CA ASN A 67 -16.14 5.22 2.19
C ASN A 67 -17.40 5.91 1.68
N ASP A 68 -17.34 7.19 1.32
CA ASP A 68 -18.44 7.92 0.69
C ASP A 68 -18.48 7.80 -0.85
N GLY A 69 -17.55 7.02 -1.42
CA GLY A 69 -17.49 6.71 -2.84
C GLY A 69 -16.63 7.67 -3.68
N ARG A 70 -16.03 8.71 -3.09
CA ARG A 70 -15.10 9.58 -3.83
C ARG A 70 -13.81 8.84 -4.19
N VAL A 71 -13.32 9.05 -5.42
CA VAL A 71 -12.11 8.40 -5.93
C VAL A 71 -10.98 9.40 -6.16
N PHE A 72 -9.80 9.06 -5.65
CA PHE A 72 -8.56 9.80 -5.82
C PHE A 72 -7.55 8.95 -6.58
N THR A 73 -6.96 9.50 -7.64
CA THR A 73 -5.92 8.82 -8.42
C THR A 73 -4.53 9.34 -8.08
N GLY A 74 -3.53 8.50 -8.29
CA GLY A 74 -2.12 8.82 -8.12
C GLY A 74 -1.24 8.00 -9.05
N CYS A 75 -0.03 8.48 -9.29
CA CYS A 75 1.01 7.81 -10.07
C CYS A 75 2.36 7.92 -9.36
N ASN A 76 3.32 7.08 -9.73
CA ASN A 76 4.68 7.23 -9.22
C ASN A 76 5.38 8.44 -9.84
N VAL A 77 6.12 9.17 -9.01
CA VAL A 77 6.92 10.33 -9.39
C VAL A 77 8.33 10.10 -8.86
N GLU A 78 9.27 9.91 -9.76
CA GLU A 78 10.67 9.68 -9.46
C GLU A 78 11.46 10.97 -9.31
N ASN A 79 12.69 10.84 -8.83
CA ASN A 79 13.61 11.94 -8.66
C ASN A 79 15.04 11.44 -8.89
N ALA A 80 15.94 12.34 -9.31
CA ALA A 80 17.37 12.02 -9.46
C ALA A 80 17.98 11.46 -8.16
N CYS A 81 17.52 11.97 -7.01
CA CYS A 81 17.78 11.40 -5.71
C CYS A 81 16.69 10.35 -5.39
N TYR A 82 16.99 9.06 -5.59
CA TYR A 82 15.97 8.00 -5.63
C TYR A 82 15.13 7.87 -4.36
N ASN A 83 15.68 8.22 -3.19
CA ASN A 83 14.96 8.21 -1.92
C ASN A 83 13.86 9.29 -1.82
N LEU A 84 13.86 10.31 -2.69
CA LEU A 84 12.84 11.36 -2.75
C LEU A 84 11.65 11.00 -3.65
N GLY A 85 11.72 9.87 -4.36
CA GLY A 85 10.61 9.39 -5.18
C GLY A 85 9.40 8.97 -4.35
N VAL A 86 8.20 9.15 -4.91
CA VAL A 86 6.93 8.75 -4.30
C VAL A 86 6.21 7.72 -5.17
N CYS A 87 5.63 6.71 -4.53
CA CYS A 87 4.88 5.65 -5.21
C CYS A 87 3.43 6.09 -5.48
N ALA A 88 2.78 5.47 -6.45
CA ALA A 88 1.42 5.79 -6.87
C ALA A 88 0.39 5.74 -5.74
N GLU A 89 0.49 4.74 -4.87
CA GLU A 89 -0.41 4.51 -3.74
C GLU A 89 -0.29 5.66 -2.74
N ARG A 90 0.95 6.05 -2.41
CA ARG A 90 1.21 7.19 -1.52
C ARG A 90 0.73 8.49 -2.15
N THR A 91 0.94 8.70 -3.45
CA THR A 91 0.39 9.87 -4.16
C THR A 91 -1.14 9.95 -4.03
N ALA A 92 -1.85 8.85 -4.25
CA ALA A 92 -3.32 8.80 -4.15
C ALA A 92 -3.82 9.05 -2.72
N ILE A 93 -3.19 8.41 -1.72
CA ILE A 93 -3.53 8.57 -0.31
C ILE A 93 -3.26 9.99 0.16
N LEU A 94 -2.06 10.53 -0.09
CA LEU A 94 -1.69 11.88 0.32
C LEU A 94 -2.63 12.92 -0.28
N LYS A 95 -3.04 12.74 -1.54
CA LYS A 95 -4.04 13.61 -2.18
C LYS A 95 -5.38 13.55 -1.43
N ALA A 96 -5.92 12.36 -1.17
CA ALA A 96 -7.18 12.20 -0.45
C ALA A 96 -7.14 12.85 0.95
N VAL A 97 -6.08 12.58 1.70
CA VAL A 97 -5.88 13.14 3.05
C VAL A 97 -5.78 14.67 3.00
N SER A 98 -5.01 15.21 2.05
CA SER A 98 -4.89 16.67 1.87
C SER A 98 -6.21 17.36 1.53
N GLU A 99 -7.18 16.62 0.98
CA GLU A 99 -8.53 17.08 0.67
C GLU A 99 -9.56 16.73 1.77
N GLY A 100 -9.11 16.24 2.94
CA GLY A 100 -9.95 15.98 4.12
C GLY A 100 -10.54 14.57 4.21
N TYR A 101 -10.03 13.60 3.44
CA TYR A 101 -10.52 12.22 3.42
C TYR A 101 -9.54 11.26 4.06
N GLU A 102 -9.92 10.66 5.18
CA GLU A 102 -9.09 9.72 5.96
C GLU A 102 -9.74 8.33 6.12
N SER A 103 -10.94 8.12 5.54
CA SER A 103 -11.71 6.89 5.66
C SER A 103 -11.79 6.18 4.31
N PHE A 104 -11.09 5.06 4.19
CA PHE A 104 -10.90 4.36 2.91
C PHE A 104 -11.63 3.03 2.84
N ARG A 105 -12.17 2.75 1.65
CA ARG A 105 -12.87 1.51 1.33
C ARG A 105 -11.97 0.53 0.58
N ALA A 106 -11.27 1.03 -0.43
CA ALA A 106 -10.45 0.20 -1.30
C ALA A 106 -9.40 1.01 -2.07
N ILE A 107 -8.32 0.38 -2.50
CA ILE A 107 -7.38 0.93 -3.50
C ILE A 107 -7.06 -0.12 -4.56
N ALA A 108 -7.04 0.29 -5.83
CA ALA A 108 -6.50 -0.52 -6.92
C ALA A 108 -5.11 0.00 -7.31
N VAL A 109 -4.19 -0.92 -7.62
CA VAL A 109 -2.82 -0.62 -8.06
C VAL A 109 -2.55 -1.33 -9.37
N SER A 110 -2.03 -0.60 -10.36
CA SER A 110 -1.79 -1.09 -11.72
C SER A 110 -0.41 -0.68 -12.21
N SER A 111 0.23 -1.53 -13.02
CA SER A 111 1.51 -1.23 -13.67
C SER A 111 1.53 -1.70 -15.13
N ASP A 112 2.71 -1.73 -15.74
CA ASP A 112 2.94 -2.30 -17.08
C ASP A 112 3.30 -3.81 -17.05
N LEU A 113 3.27 -4.46 -15.88
CA LEU A 113 3.51 -5.90 -15.77
C LEU A 113 2.36 -6.72 -16.37
N GLN A 114 2.69 -7.61 -17.30
CA GLN A 114 1.71 -8.49 -17.96
C GLN A 114 1.50 -9.79 -17.17
N ASP A 115 2.58 -10.44 -16.77
CA ASP A 115 2.51 -11.80 -16.23
C ASP A 115 2.35 -11.86 -14.71
N GLN A 116 2.52 -10.72 -14.02
CA GLN A 116 2.50 -10.64 -12.55
C GLN A 116 1.57 -9.53 -12.07
N PHE A 117 0.91 -9.78 -10.94
CA PHE A 117 0.15 -8.75 -10.24
C PHE A 117 1.12 -7.77 -9.57
N ILE A 118 0.91 -6.47 -9.77
CA ILE A 118 1.72 -5.47 -9.06
C ILE A 118 1.40 -5.48 -7.57
N SER A 119 2.44 -5.53 -6.73
CA SER A 119 2.30 -5.52 -5.28
C SER A 119 2.77 -4.19 -4.69
N PRO A 120 2.02 -3.58 -3.75
CA PRO A 120 2.48 -2.37 -3.08
C PRO A 120 3.74 -2.68 -2.27
N CYS A 121 4.69 -1.75 -2.30
CA CYS A 121 5.92 -1.88 -1.52
C CYS A 121 5.65 -1.74 -0.02
N GLY A 122 6.60 -2.17 0.83
CA GLY A 122 6.43 -2.12 2.29
C GLY A 122 6.09 -0.73 2.83
N ALA A 123 6.68 0.32 2.26
CA ALA A 123 6.37 1.71 2.66
C ALA A 123 4.92 2.10 2.33
N CYS A 124 4.40 1.71 1.17
CA CYS A 124 3.00 1.95 0.81
C CYS A 124 2.05 1.20 1.74
N ARG A 125 2.35 -0.07 2.04
CA ARG A 125 1.55 -0.88 2.99
C ARG A 125 1.51 -0.23 4.38
N GLN A 126 2.64 0.30 4.84
CA GLN A 126 2.71 0.99 6.13
C GLN A 126 1.89 2.29 6.15
N VAL A 127 1.90 3.06 5.06
CA VAL A 127 1.04 4.25 4.92
C VAL A 127 -0.43 3.87 4.86
N MET A 128 -0.80 2.81 4.13
CA MET A 128 -2.17 2.30 4.10
C MET A 128 -2.66 1.92 5.51
N ARG A 129 -1.81 1.23 6.28
CA ARG A 129 -2.10 0.75 7.63
C ARG A 129 -2.35 1.86 8.64
N GLU A 130 -1.83 3.07 8.40
CA GLU A 130 -2.12 4.24 9.24
C GLU A 130 -3.63 4.56 9.23
N PHE A 131 -4.30 4.33 8.10
CA PHE A 131 -5.72 4.63 7.90
C PHE A 131 -6.62 3.39 8.05
N GLY A 132 -6.15 2.41 8.82
CA GLY A 132 -6.86 1.16 9.10
C GLY A 132 -6.35 -0.04 8.29
N THR A 133 -6.78 -1.23 8.70
CA THR A 133 -6.24 -2.50 8.19
C THR A 133 -7.26 -3.35 7.42
N GLY A 134 -8.56 -3.11 7.61
CA GLY A 134 -9.64 -3.96 7.10
C GLY A 134 -10.15 -3.61 5.70
N TRP A 135 -9.52 -2.67 4.99
CA TRP A 135 -9.96 -2.21 3.68
C TRP A 135 -9.21 -2.89 2.54
N ASP A 136 -9.81 -2.89 1.35
CA ASP A 136 -9.37 -3.74 0.24
C ASP A 136 -8.22 -3.14 -0.57
N VAL A 137 -7.32 -4.01 -1.02
CA VAL A 137 -6.26 -3.71 -1.98
C VAL A 137 -6.40 -4.65 -3.17
N PHE A 138 -6.58 -4.07 -4.36
CA PHE A 138 -6.66 -4.78 -5.63
C PHE A 138 -5.32 -4.71 -6.35
N LEU A 139 -4.64 -5.84 -6.40
CA LEU A 139 -3.37 -6.05 -7.10
C LEU A 139 -3.70 -6.43 -8.54
N THR A 140 -3.43 -5.59 -9.52
CA THR A 140 -3.95 -5.81 -10.88
C THR A 140 -2.87 -6.20 -11.89
N LYS A 141 -3.32 -6.76 -13.01
CA LYS A 141 -2.58 -6.89 -14.27
C LYS A 141 -3.14 -5.92 -15.32
N VAL A 142 -2.44 -5.79 -16.44
CA VAL A 142 -2.87 -4.94 -17.57
C VAL A 142 -4.17 -5.40 -18.25
N ASP A 143 -4.52 -6.68 -18.14
CA ASP A 143 -5.75 -7.27 -18.69
C ASP A 143 -6.98 -7.02 -17.79
N GLY A 144 -6.81 -6.31 -16.68
CA GLY A 144 -7.85 -6.04 -15.69
C GLY A 144 -8.09 -7.18 -14.70
N SER A 145 -7.43 -8.33 -14.84
CA SER A 145 -7.47 -9.37 -13.81
C SER A 145 -6.79 -8.87 -12.53
N TYR A 146 -7.25 -9.37 -11.38
CA TYR A 146 -6.78 -8.90 -10.08
C TYR A 146 -6.76 -9.99 -9.01
N VAL A 147 -5.94 -9.75 -7.99
CA VAL A 147 -6.01 -10.41 -6.69
C VAL A 147 -6.49 -9.38 -5.67
N ARG A 148 -7.51 -9.74 -4.89
CA ARG A 148 -8.00 -8.95 -3.77
C ARG A 148 -7.31 -9.42 -2.49
N MET A 149 -6.79 -8.48 -1.72
CA MET A 149 -6.28 -8.67 -0.37
C MET A 149 -6.78 -7.54 0.53
N THR A 150 -6.66 -7.70 1.84
CA THR A 150 -6.78 -6.59 2.79
C THR A 150 -5.41 -6.00 3.12
N VAL A 151 -5.39 -4.81 3.71
CA VAL A 151 -4.14 -4.22 4.23
C VAL A 151 -3.52 -5.11 5.31
N ASP A 152 -4.33 -5.75 6.17
CA ASP A 152 -3.85 -6.68 7.21
C ASP A 152 -3.15 -7.91 6.61
N GLU A 153 -3.73 -8.52 5.56
CA GLU A 153 -3.11 -9.66 4.87
C GLU A 153 -1.80 -9.28 4.18
N LEU A 154 -1.68 -8.03 3.72
CA LEU A 154 -0.46 -7.51 3.10
C LEU A 154 0.62 -7.12 4.11
N LEU A 155 0.25 -6.77 5.34
CA LEU A 155 1.17 -6.34 6.39
C LEU A 155 0.79 -6.95 7.75
N PRO A 156 0.94 -8.28 7.91
CA PRO A 156 0.59 -8.95 9.15
C PRO A 156 1.50 -8.48 10.30
N MET A 157 0.95 -8.44 11.51
CA MET A 157 1.67 -8.02 12.72
C MET A 157 2.30 -6.62 12.58
N SER A 158 1.61 -5.72 11.88
CA SER A 158 2.10 -4.38 11.57
C SER A 158 2.32 -3.51 12.80
N PHE A 159 3.44 -2.77 12.78
CA PHE A 159 3.63 -1.62 13.67
C PHE A 159 2.62 -0.51 13.32
N GLY A 160 2.10 0.21 14.32
CA GLY A 160 1.32 1.42 14.09
C GLY A 160 1.02 2.24 15.35
N PRO A 161 0.00 3.11 15.30
CA PRO A 161 -0.29 4.06 16.38
C PRO A 161 -0.48 3.41 17.77
N ASP A 162 -0.98 2.18 17.81
CA ASP A 162 -1.19 1.45 19.05
C ASP A 162 0.13 1.06 19.74
N ASP A 163 1.20 0.83 18.99
CA ASP A 163 2.52 0.51 19.54
C ASP A 163 3.13 1.71 20.27
N LEU A 164 2.85 2.93 19.81
CA LEU A 164 3.33 4.16 20.43
C LEU A 164 2.73 4.39 21.83
N LYS A 165 1.54 3.81 22.08
CA LYS A 165 0.81 3.89 23.35
C LYS A 165 1.20 2.79 24.35
N LYS A 166 1.97 1.79 23.92
CA LYS A 166 2.40 0.68 24.79
C LYS A 166 3.42 1.17 25.82
N LYS A 167 3.45 0.51 26.99
CA LYS A 167 4.45 0.76 28.02
C LYS A 167 5.84 0.43 27.48
N LYS A 168 6.78 1.36 27.64
CA LYS A 168 8.18 1.22 27.22
C LYS A 168 9.04 0.94 28.45
N VAL A 169 9.97 0.00 28.32
CA VAL A 169 11.00 -0.23 29.33
C VAL A 169 12.20 0.64 28.97
N PHE A 170 12.57 1.56 29.84
CA PHE A 170 13.68 2.51 29.62
C PHE A 170 14.99 2.09 30.31
N SER A 171 14.95 1.07 31.17
CA SER A 171 16.11 0.51 31.86
C SER A 171 16.11 -1.01 31.72
N LEU A 172 17.11 -1.56 31.03
CA LEU A 172 17.41 -2.98 31.11
C LEU A 172 18.01 -3.25 32.50
N GLN A 173 17.45 -4.16 33.27
CA GLN A 173 17.99 -4.53 34.58
C GLN A 173 19.29 -5.32 34.42
N ASN A 174 20.37 -4.61 34.14
CA ASN A 174 21.74 -5.04 34.37
C ASN A 174 22.46 -3.92 35.13
N GLY A 175 22.14 -3.77 36.41
CA GLY A 175 23.06 -3.30 37.46
C GLY A 175 23.79 -1.96 37.34
N HIS A 176 23.55 -1.10 36.35
CA HIS A 176 24.05 0.27 36.34
C HIS A 176 22.91 1.23 36.03
N GLU A 177 22.51 1.99 37.05
CA GLU A 177 21.66 3.17 36.90
C GLU A 177 22.34 4.16 35.96
N VAL A 178 21.86 4.27 34.73
CA VAL A 178 22.12 5.45 33.91
C VAL A 178 20.98 6.41 34.16
N SER A 179 21.20 7.33 35.12
CA SER A 179 20.33 8.47 35.38
C SER A 179 20.11 9.25 34.09
N THR A 180 18.94 9.13 33.49
CA THR A 180 18.51 9.98 32.38
C THR A 180 17.51 10.98 32.93
N GLN A 181 17.99 12.19 33.22
CA GLN A 181 17.14 13.36 33.39
C GLN A 181 16.43 13.61 32.05
N PHE A 182 15.17 13.23 31.97
CA PHE A 182 14.30 13.67 30.89
C PHE A 182 14.08 15.18 31.05
N TYR A 183 14.56 15.97 30.07
CA TYR A 183 14.12 17.34 29.89
C TYR A 183 12.61 17.34 29.59
N THR A 184 11.81 17.50 30.63
CA THR A 184 10.44 17.98 30.47
C THR A 184 10.54 19.47 30.19
N HIS A 185 10.41 19.87 28.93
CA HIS A 185 10.08 21.26 28.64
C HIS A 185 8.67 21.51 29.19
N SER A 186 8.57 22.31 30.24
CA SER A 186 7.30 22.88 30.68
C SER A 186 6.68 23.69 29.54
N PRO A 187 5.36 23.63 29.33
CA PRO A 187 4.70 24.55 28.42
C PRO A 187 4.88 25.98 28.94
N CYS A 188 5.32 26.88 28.07
CA CYS A 188 5.44 28.31 28.33
C CYS A 188 4.07 28.86 28.76
N GLU A 189 3.95 29.28 30.01
CA GLU A 189 2.80 30.06 30.47
C GLU A 189 2.80 31.39 29.73
N ALA A 190 1.78 31.61 28.91
CA ALA A 190 1.48 32.93 28.36
C ALA A 190 1.04 33.83 29.53
N GLY A 191 1.97 34.64 30.02
CA GLY A 191 1.69 35.67 31.00
C GLY A 191 0.74 36.72 30.40
N GLU A 192 -0.47 36.80 30.95
CA GLU A 192 -1.26 38.01 30.97
C GLU A 192 -0.43 39.12 31.62
N ASN A 193 -0.30 40.27 30.95
CA ASN A 193 0.00 41.53 31.62
C ASN A 193 -0.76 42.66 30.93
N ASN A 194 -1.79 43.11 31.64
CA ASN A 194 -2.39 44.42 31.51
C ASN A 194 -1.34 45.50 31.82
N ASN A 195 -1.07 46.40 30.86
CA ASN A 195 -1.14 47.86 31.04
C ASN A 195 -0.98 48.56 29.68
#